data_AF-A0A2B7ZVU8-F1
#
_entry.id   AF-A0A2B7ZVU8-F1
#
_cell.length_a   1.000
_cell.length_b   1.000
_cell.length_c   1.000
_cell.angle_alpha   90.00
_cell.angle_beta   90.00
_cell.angle_gamma   90.00
#
_symmetry.space_group_name_H-M   'P 1'
#
loop_
_entity.id
_entity.type
_entity.pdbx_description
1 polymer ?
#
loop_
_entity_poly.entity_id
_entity_poly.type
_entity_poly.pdbx_seq_one_letter_code
_entity_poly.pdbx_strand_id
1 'polypeptide(L)'
;MYKIFAFLTVFYQFLFPQMLGMPPTQIAEDASSVQQEEWKALKSEVSVSFAGSNIRYPQNNVPKISFQKQWSVMAWKGEKVHTQLLVWTKKDINQVSFKLTDLVNSRGNRI
;
A
#
# COMPACT_ATOMS: atom_id res chain seq x y z
N MET A 1 34.53 -62.37 3.29
CA MET A 1 33.33 -62.87 2.58
C MET A 1 32.67 -61.67 1.91
N TYR A 2 32.89 -61.49 0.60
CA TYR A 2 32.35 -60.36 -0.17
C TYR A 2 30.91 -60.65 -0.58
N LYS A 3 30.00 -59.68 -0.39
CA LYS A 3 28.92 -59.40 -1.35
C LYS A 3 28.62 -57.89 -1.37
N ILE A 4 29.02 -57.31 -2.49
CA ILE A 4 28.63 -56.00 -3.01
C ILE A 4 27.13 -56.02 -3.32
N PHE A 5 26.41 -54.97 -2.93
CA PHE A 5 25.20 -54.55 -3.64
C PHE A 5 25.32 -53.05 -3.88
N ALA A 6 25.67 -52.71 -5.12
CA ALA A 6 25.54 -51.37 -5.65
C ALA A 6 24.06 -51.16 -6.02
N PHE A 7 23.45 -50.09 -5.53
CA PHE A 7 22.33 -49.48 -6.23
C PHE A 7 22.65 -48.01 -6.44
N LEU A 8 23.06 -47.74 -7.68
CA LEU A 8 23.25 -46.43 -8.24
C LEU A 8 21.86 -45.84 -8.50
N THR A 9 21.51 -44.75 -7.84
CA THR A 9 20.46 -43.86 -8.33
C THR A 9 20.94 -42.43 -8.16
N VAL A 10 21.36 -41.88 -9.29
CA VAL A 10 21.68 -40.47 -9.51
C VAL A 10 20.36 -39.74 -9.80
N PHE A 11 20.34 -38.42 -9.54
CA PHE A 11 19.28 -37.42 -9.79
C PHE A 11 18.20 -37.35 -8.70
N TYR A 12 18.01 -36.25 -7.98
CA TYR A 12 18.07 -34.85 -8.38
C TYR A 12 18.71 -34.01 -7.26
N GLN A 13 19.82 -33.33 -7.57
CA GLN A 13 20.20 -32.15 -6.82
C GLN A 13 19.21 -31.04 -7.18
N PHE A 14 18.21 -30.78 -6.34
CA PHE A 14 17.90 -29.38 -6.07
C PHE A 14 18.72 -29.01 -4.84
N LEU A 15 19.91 -28.46 -5.11
CA LEU A 15 20.58 -27.57 -4.19
C LEU A 15 19.51 -26.65 -3.59
N PHE A 16 19.42 -26.57 -2.27
CA PHE A 16 18.99 -25.33 -1.62
C PHE A 16 20.08 -24.29 -1.93
N PRO A 17 19.86 -23.33 -2.84
CA PRO A 17 20.80 -22.24 -2.99
C PRO A 17 20.46 -21.25 -1.86
N GLN A 18 21.26 -21.35 -0.79
CA GLN A 18 21.74 -20.20 -0.03
C GLN A 18 20.66 -19.21 0.45
N MET A 19 20.03 -19.52 1.58
CA MET A 19 19.61 -18.49 2.53
C MET A 19 20.88 -17.82 3.11
N LEU A 20 21.48 -16.89 2.39
CA LEU A 20 22.45 -15.89 2.88
C LEU A 20 22.85 -15.01 1.69
N GLY A 21 22.09 -13.94 1.43
CA GLY A 21 22.45 -12.99 0.37
C GLY A 21 21.32 -12.30 -0.37
N MET A 22 20.06 -12.38 0.06
CA MET A 22 19.10 -11.37 -0.40
C MET A 22 19.55 -10.01 0.17
N PRO A 23 19.93 -9.02 -0.66
CA PRO A 23 20.02 -7.66 -0.15
C PRO A 23 18.65 -7.30 0.44
N PRO A 24 18.57 -6.40 1.44
CA PRO A 24 17.29 -5.80 1.80
C PRO A 24 16.61 -5.42 0.49
N THR A 25 15.36 -5.86 0.29
CA THR A 25 14.58 -5.54 -0.91
C THR A 25 14.81 -4.06 -1.23
N GLN A 26 15.65 -3.77 -2.23
CA GLN A 26 15.87 -2.40 -2.65
C GLN A 26 14.52 -1.98 -3.20
N ILE A 27 13.82 -1.12 -2.47
CA ILE A 27 12.69 -0.38 -3.02
C ILE A 27 13.29 0.28 -4.26
N ALA A 28 12.85 -0.14 -5.45
CA ALA A 28 13.47 0.21 -6.71
C ALA A 28 13.78 1.72 -6.76
N GLU A 29 15.06 2.05 -6.64
CA GLU A 29 15.58 3.39 -6.83
C GLU A 29 15.56 3.71 -8.33
N ASP A 30 14.38 3.93 -8.88
CA ASP A 30 14.21 4.80 -10.03
C ASP A 30 12.75 5.22 -10.14
N ALA A 31 12.39 6.30 -9.42
CA ALA A 31 11.24 7.07 -9.87
C ALA A 31 11.67 7.70 -11.20
N SER A 32 11.16 7.15 -12.31
CA SER A 32 11.33 7.68 -13.67
C SER A 32 11.25 9.22 -13.66
N SER A 33 12.04 9.88 -14.50
CA SER A 33 12.09 11.36 -14.57
C SER A 33 10.70 12.01 -14.62
N VAL A 34 9.76 11.36 -15.31
CA VAL A 34 8.34 11.74 -15.39
C VAL A 34 7.65 11.75 -14.02
N GLN A 35 7.85 10.73 -13.17
CA GLN A 35 7.28 10.70 -11.82
C GLN A 35 7.82 11.85 -10.97
N GLN A 36 9.13 12.15 -11.05
CA GLN A 36 9.72 13.25 -10.29
C GLN A 36 9.13 14.60 -10.67
N GLU A 37 8.83 14.83 -11.96
CA GLU A 37 8.16 16.03 -12.43
C GLU A 37 6.73 16.14 -11.91
N GLU A 38 5.96 15.04 -11.93
CA GLU A 38 4.61 15.00 -11.37
C GLU A 38 4.60 15.38 -9.87
N TRP A 39 5.54 14.85 -9.09
CA TRP A 39 5.69 15.20 -7.66
C TRP A 39 6.09 16.66 -7.45
N LYS A 40 6.99 17.21 -8.27
CA LYS A 40 7.40 18.63 -8.22
C LYS A 40 6.25 19.58 -8.56
N ALA A 41 5.39 19.18 -9.49
CA ALA A 41 4.24 19.97 -9.95
C ALA A 41 3.10 20.09 -8.92
N LEU A 42 3.12 19.31 -7.83
CA LEU A 42 2.12 19.41 -6.77
C LEU A 42 2.14 20.81 -6.14
N LYS A 43 0.98 21.47 -6.12
CA LYS A 43 0.81 22.79 -5.49
C LYS A 43 0.92 22.72 -3.96
N SER A 44 0.33 21.70 -3.36
CA SER A 44 0.35 21.47 -1.91
C SER A 44 1.50 20.54 -1.52
N GLU A 45 2.16 20.79 -0.39
CA GLU A 45 3.20 19.89 0.13
C GLU A 45 2.62 18.56 0.61
N VAL A 46 1.48 18.60 1.29
CA VAL A 46 0.74 17.44 1.78
C VAL A 46 -0.67 17.53 1.25
N SER A 47 -1.15 16.42 0.68
CA SER A 47 -2.49 16.31 0.14
C SER A 47 -3.21 15.13 0.77
N VAL A 48 -4.48 15.33 1.10
CA VAL A 48 -5.34 14.33 1.73
C VAL A 48 -6.71 14.38 1.07
N SER A 49 -7.21 13.24 0.63
CA SER A 49 -8.51 13.14 -0.05
C SER A 49 -9.19 11.82 0.30
N PHE A 50 -10.52 11.82 0.31
CA PHE A 50 -11.25 10.57 0.15
C PHE A 50 -10.95 9.95 -1.21
N ALA A 51 -10.92 8.63 -1.24
CA ALA A 51 -10.48 7.84 -2.37
C ALA A 51 -11.35 6.58 -2.52
N GLY A 52 -11.30 5.99 -3.72
CA GLY A 52 -12.09 4.80 -4.03
C GLY A 52 -11.55 3.58 -3.29
N SER A 53 -12.41 2.89 -2.53
CA SER A 53 -11.99 1.74 -1.72
C SER A 53 -11.52 0.52 -2.51
N ASN A 54 -11.87 0.47 -3.80
CA ASN A 54 -11.55 -0.63 -4.71
C ASN A 54 -10.29 -0.35 -5.56
N ILE A 55 -9.57 0.74 -5.29
CA ILE A 55 -8.38 1.15 -6.06
C ILE A 55 -7.14 0.97 -5.19
N ARG A 56 -6.10 0.36 -5.75
CA ARG A 56 -4.77 0.32 -5.12
C ARG A 56 -3.94 1.47 -5.65
N TYR A 57 -3.54 2.37 -4.75
CA TYR A 57 -2.70 3.51 -5.10
C TYR A 57 -1.22 3.12 -5.00
N PRO A 58 -0.45 3.18 -6.10
CA PRO A 58 0.98 2.89 -6.05
C PRO A 58 1.73 3.97 -5.28
N GLN A 59 2.67 3.55 -4.43
CA GLN A 59 3.39 4.45 -3.53
C GLN A 59 4.23 5.51 -4.27
N ASN A 60 4.79 5.16 -5.43
CA ASN A 60 5.77 6.00 -6.13
C ASN A 60 5.15 6.99 -7.12
N ASN A 61 3.82 6.97 -7.30
CA ASN A 61 3.15 7.83 -8.28
C ASN A 61 2.24 8.84 -7.58
N VAL A 62 2.15 10.04 -8.15
CA VAL A 62 1.12 10.98 -7.75
C VAL A 62 -0.25 10.39 -8.12
N PRO A 63 -1.20 10.29 -7.17
CA PRO A 63 -2.51 9.73 -7.46
C PRO A 63 -3.31 10.65 -8.39
N LYS A 64 -3.78 10.08 -9.51
CA LYS A 64 -4.62 10.78 -10.49
C LYS A 64 -6.09 10.65 -10.08
N ILE A 65 -6.46 11.34 -9.01
CA ILE A 65 -7.83 11.36 -8.47
C ILE A 65 -8.45 12.75 -8.53
N SER A 66 -9.77 12.80 -8.62
CA SER A 66 -10.50 14.03 -8.30
C SER A 66 -10.46 14.26 -6.80
N PHE A 67 -10.11 15.47 -6.39
CA PHE A 67 -9.96 15.80 -4.97
C PHE A 67 -11.32 15.83 -4.26
N GLN A 68 -11.47 15.02 -3.22
CA GLN A 68 -12.71 14.84 -2.47
C GLN A 68 -12.48 15.12 -0.98
N LYS A 69 -13.04 16.24 -0.49
CA LYS A 69 -13.02 16.60 0.94
C LYS A 69 -14.13 15.96 1.75
N GLN A 70 -15.17 15.48 1.08
CA GLN A 70 -16.37 14.94 1.69
C GLN A 70 -16.65 13.57 1.09
N TRP A 71 -17.12 12.66 1.94
CA TRP A 71 -17.59 11.35 1.55
C TRP A 71 -18.99 11.17 2.12
N SER A 72 -19.93 10.81 1.25
CA SER A 72 -21.34 10.60 1.59
C SER A 72 -21.76 9.22 1.13
N VAL A 73 -22.46 8.49 1.99
CA VAL A 73 -22.95 7.15 1.72
C VAL A 73 -24.34 6.98 2.31
N MET A 74 -25.18 6.17 1.67
CA MET A 74 -26.42 5.66 2.26
C MET A 74 -26.19 4.21 2.68
N ALA A 75 -26.62 3.87 3.89
CA ALA A 75 -26.42 2.56 4.47
C ALA A 75 -27.65 2.13 5.25
N TRP A 76 -27.86 0.82 5.35
CA TRP A 76 -28.90 0.25 6.19
C TRP A 76 -28.49 0.27 7.67
N LYS A 77 -29.49 0.24 8.55
CA LYS A 77 -29.22 0.06 9.98
C LYS A 77 -28.53 -1.30 10.19
N GLY A 78 -27.34 -1.27 10.78
CA GLY A 78 -26.51 -2.46 11.01
C GLY A 78 -25.56 -2.81 9.86
N GLU A 79 -25.60 -2.07 8.75
CA GLU A 79 -24.63 -2.23 7.67
C GLU A 79 -23.26 -1.66 8.06
N LYS A 80 -22.19 -2.40 7.74
CA LYS A 80 -20.83 -1.90 7.84
C LYS A 80 -20.43 -1.28 6.50
N VAL A 81 -20.23 0.03 6.50
CA VAL A 81 -19.66 0.78 5.37
C VAL A 81 -18.18 1.09 5.61
N HIS A 82 -17.44 1.27 4.53
CA HIS A 82 -16.03 1.65 4.59
C HIS A 82 -15.70 2.66 3.48
N THR A 83 -14.64 3.41 3.70
CA THR A 83 -14.06 4.35 2.75
C THR A 83 -12.54 4.33 2.90
N GLN A 84 -11.83 4.94 1.97
CA GLN A 84 -10.38 5.11 2.05
C GLN A 84 -10.02 6.58 2.09
N LEU A 85 -9.08 6.91 2.97
CA LEU A 85 -8.43 8.22 3.01
C LEU A 85 -7.03 8.06 2.41
N LEU A 86 -6.76 8.76 1.32
CA LEU A 86 -5.48 8.75 0.65
C LEU A 86 -4.67 9.98 1.08
N VAL A 87 -3.43 9.74 1.50
CA VAL A 87 -2.46 10.76 1.88
C VAL A 87 -1.26 10.63 0.95
N TRP A 88 -0.83 11.74 0.34
CA TRP A 88 0.38 11.79 -0.47
C TRP A 88 1.08 13.13 -0.27
N THR A 89 2.41 13.11 -0.35
CA THR A 89 3.23 14.28 -0.04
C THR A 89 4.51 14.28 -0.84
N LYS A 90 5.01 15.47 -1.19
CA LYS A 90 6.33 15.69 -1.79
C LYS A 90 7.41 16.04 -0.75
N LYS A 91 7.09 15.91 0.54
CA LYS A 91 7.95 16.24 1.66
C LYS A 91 7.96 15.08 2.65
N ASP A 92 9.08 14.89 3.32
CA ASP A 92 9.17 13.90 4.39
C ASP A 92 8.28 14.29 5.57
N ILE A 93 7.42 13.35 5.99
CA ILE A 93 6.57 13.46 7.17
C ILE A 93 6.96 12.35 8.12
N ASN A 94 7.52 12.71 9.28
CA ASN A 94 8.01 11.74 10.27
C ASN A 94 6.89 10.86 10.86
N GLN A 95 5.69 11.42 11.02
CA GLN A 95 4.56 10.71 11.59
C GLN A 95 3.25 11.20 11.00
N VAL A 96 2.41 10.26 10.56
CA VAL A 96 1.03 10.52 10.15
C VAL A 96 0.10 9.92 11.19
N SER A 97 -0.87 10.70 11.66
CA SER A 97 -1.92 10.22 12.55
C SER A 97 -3.27 10.73 12.06
N PHE A 98 -4.33 9.96 12.33
CA PHE A 98 -5.70 10.34 12.02
C PHE A 98 -6.57 10.12 13.26
N LYS A 99 -7.56 10.99 13.43
CA LYS A 99 -8.55 10.90 14.49
C LYS A 99 -9.94 10.96 13.85
N LEU A 100 -10.77 9.99 14.22
CA LEU A 100 -12.18 10.00 13.87
C LEU A 100 -12.97 10.61 15.02
N THR A 101 -14.04 11.31 14.66
CA THR A 101 -15.04 11.81 15.60
C THR A 101 -16.34 11.06 15.39
N ASP A 102 -17.18 11.03 16.41
CA ASP A 102 -18.49 10.40 16.32
C ASP A 102 -19.32 11.02 15.20
N LEU A 103 -20.11 10.18 14.52
CA LEU A 103 -21.02 10.65 13.50
C LEU A 103 -22.30 11.13 14.19
N VAL A 104 -22.61 12.41 14.02
CA VAL A 104 -23.75 13.04 14.70
C VAL A 104 -24.78 13.45 13.66
N ASN A 105 -26.04 13.09 13.91
CA ASN A 105 -27.15 13.54 13.05
C ASN A 105 -27.65 14.94 13.46
N SER A 106 -28.58 15.50 12.69
CA SER A 106 -29.18 16.82 12.95
C SER A 106 -29.93 16.94 14.30
N ARG A 107 -30.25 15.81 14.95
CA ARG A 107 -30.91 15.75 16.26
C ARG A 107 -29.94 15.52 17.42
N GLY A 108 -28.64 15.41 17.15
CA GLY A 108 -27.62 15.15 18.17
C GLY A 108 -27.41 13.67 18.53
N ASN A 109 -28.09 12.74 17.87
CA ASN A 109 -27.84 11.31 18.09
C ASN A 109 -26.50 10.92 17.46
N ARG A 110 -25.77 10.05 18.16
CA ARG A 110 -24.43 9.59 17.77
C ARG A 110 -24.50 8.18 17.20
N ILE A 111 -23.67 7.90 16.20
CA ILE A 111 -23.44 6.59 15.60
C ILE A 111 -21.95 6.26 15.73
#